data_AF-A0A6G3DE32-F1
#
_entry.id   AF-A0A6G3DE32-F1
#
_cell.length_a   1.000
_cell.length_b   1.000
_cell.length_c   1.000
_cell.angle_alpha   90.00
_cell.angle_beta   90.00
_cell.angle_gamma   90.00
#
_symmetry.space_group_name_H-M   'P 1'
#
loop_
_entity.id
_entity.type
_entity.pdbx_description
1 polymer ?
#
loop_
_entity_poly.entity_id
_entity_poly.type
_entity_poly.pdbx_seq_one_letter_code
_entity_poly.pdbx_strand_id
1 'polypeptide(L)'
;MRSRAKAAADAADRLLKAGQLLRKSPTTLDLRAVYRTDQKVNDSPYRERWAHDKVVRSTHGVNCTGSCSWKVYVKDGLITWETQQTDYPSVGPDRPEYEPRGCPRGASFSWYTYSPTRVRHPLARGVLVEMYRDAKRRHGGDPVAAWAELTGDPDKRRRYQRARGHGGFVRVDWDEVLEIAAAAQVHTIAEYGPDRVAGFSPIPAMSMASHAVGARYHSLIGAPMISFYDWYADLPIASPQVFGDQTDVPESGDWWDAAHLMLWGSNVPVTRTPDAHWMAEARYRGQKVVVVSPDYADATKFADEWLHPHPGTDGALAMAMGHVLLTEFFVRRQVPYFTDYVKRFTDLPFLVALDEHGEGRHTPGKFVTAADLGLGRHADAGARAWMPVLIDADTDDVVVPNGTLGDRWGKGGEGRWNLDLGGTDPLLTLHGHTGGRSDNGVEVVLPRFDEPGATVVRGVPAREIGDRLVTTVYDLLLAQYAVARPGLAGHWPTGYDDAEQPCTPAWQERITSVPADAAVRAAREFARTAEQTRGRCMIVMGAGTNHWFHSDTIYR
;
A
#
# COMPACT_ATOMS: atom_id res chain seq x y z
N MET A 1 -39.99 -17.83 58.33
CA MET A 1 -39.54 -16.81 57.34
C MET A 1 -40.31 -16.86 56.02
N ARG A 2 -40.43 -18.02 55.34
CA ARG A 2 -41.11 -18.12 54.02
C ARG A 2 -42.60 -17.73 54.00
N SER A 3 -43.39 -18.03 55.04
CA SER A 3 -44.83 -17.66 55.05
C SER A 3 -45.08 -16.16 55.24
N ARG A 4 -44.24 -15.47 56.04
CA ARG A 4 -44.31 -14.01 56.22
C ARG A 4 -43.92 -13.27 54.94
N ALA A 5 -42.91 -13.75 54.22
CA ALA A 5 -42.53 -13.20 52.92
C ALA A 5 -43.64 -13.36 51.87
N LYS A 6 -44.31 -14.53 51.83
CA LYS A 6 -45.46 -14.76 50.95
C LYS A 6 -46.65 -13.86 51.30
N ALA A 7 -47.00 -13.75 52.59
CA ALA A 7 -48.07 -12.86 53.04
C ALA A 7 -47.78 -11.38 52.74
N ALA A 8 -46.52 -10.94 52.85
CA ALA A 8 -46.11 -9.59 52.49
C ALA A 8 -46.20 -9.34 50.97
N ALA A 9 -45.80 -10.33 50.14
CA ALA A 9 -45.95 -10.25 48.69
C ALA A 9 -47.42 -10.20 48.27
N ASP A 10 -48.27 -11.06 48.84
CA ASP A 10 -49.72 -11.09 48.57
C ASP A 10 -50.39 -9.76 48.98
N ALA A 11 -49.94 -9.15 50.09
CA ALA A 11 -50.42 -7.84 50.54
C ALA A 11 -49.97 -6.72 49.58
N ALA A 12 -48.72 -6.75 49.11
CA ALA A 12 -48.22 -5.80 48.13
C ALA A 12 -48.97 -5.89 46.80
N ASP A 13 -49.25 -7.09 46.30
CA ASP A 13 -50.04 -7.31 45.08
C ASP A 13 -51.47 -6.80 45.21
N ARG A 14 -52.10 -7.00 46.37
CA ARG A 14 -53.45 -6.45 46.66
C ARG A 14 -53.45 -4.93 46.71
N LEU A 15 -52.42 -4.32 47.31
CA LEU A 15 -52.26 -2.86 47.34
C LEU A 15 -52.00 -2.28 45.95
N LEU A 16 -51.20 -2.94 45.11
CA LEU A 16 -50.99 -2.56 43.71
C LEU A 16 -52.30 -2.60 42.92
N LYS A 17 -53.09 -3.69 43.06
CA LYS A 17 -54.42 -3.85 42.45
C LYS A 17 -55.40 -2.77 42.92
N ALA A 18 -55.45 -2.51 44.22
CA ALA A 18 -56.28 -1.44 44.78
C ALA A 18 -55.87 -0.06 44.26
N GLY A 19 -54.58 0.16 43.99
CA GLY A 19 -54.07 1.38 43.38
C GLY A 19 -54.62 1.70 41.98
N GLN A 20 -55.25 0.74 41.29
CA GLN A 20 -55.99 0.99 40.04
C GLN A 20 -57.33 1.70 40.27
N LEU A 21 -57.91 1.60 41.47
CA LEU A 21 -59.16 2.29 41.82
C LEU A 21 -58.96 3.81 41.96
N LEU A 22 -57.73 4.23 42.25
CA LEU A 22 -57.35 5.64 42.42
C LEU A 22 -56.67 6.23 41.18
N ARG A 23 -56.06 5.40 40.34
CA ARG A 23 -55.30 5.83 39.14
C ARG A 23 -56.09 5.55 37.87
N LYS A 24 -56.40 6.61 37.11
CA LYS A 24 -57.11 6.52 35.82
C LYS A 24 -56.23 6.16 34.62
N SER A 25 -54.90 6.14 34.80
CA SER A 25 -53.97 5.82 33.70
C SER A 25 -53.85 4.31 33.49
N PRO A 26 -53.79 3.84 32.23
CA PRO A 26 -53.58 2.43 31.92
C PRO A 26 -52.32 1.87 32.59
N THR A 27 -52.35 0.61 33.00
CA THR A 27 -51.23 -0.10 33.64
C THR A 27 -50.99 -1.42 32.93
N THR A 28 -49.78 -1.98 33.07
CA THR A 28 -49.51 -3.36 32.63
C THR A 28 -50.33 -4.35 33.45
N LEU A 29 -50.55 -5.57 32.93
CA LEU A 29 -51.33 -6.60 33.62
C LEU A 29 -50.76 -6.98 35.00
N ASP A 30 -49.44 -6.85 35.16
CA ASP A 30 -48.72 -7.09 36.42
C ASP A 30 -48.63 -5.84 37.32
N LEU A 31 -49.19 -4.71 36.89
CA LEU A 31 -49.25 -3.42 37.59
C LEU A 31 -47.91 -2.77 37.88
N ARG A 32 -46.82 -3.24 37.24
CA ARG A 32 -45.46 -2.72 37.47
C ARG A 32 -45.13 -1.49 36.63
N ALA A 33 -45.90 -1.20 35.58
CA ALA A 33 -45.77 0.01 34.79
C ALA A 33 -47.11 0.74 34.61
N VAL A 34 -47.03 2.07 34.47
CA VAL A 34 -48.16 2.97 34.21
C VAL A 34 -47.88 3.69 32.89
N TYR A 35 -48.85 3.71 31.97
CA TYR A 35 -48.77 4.45 30.72
C TYR A 35 -49.41 5.83 30.89
N ARG A 36 -48.60 6.89 30.86
CA ARG A 36 -49.05 8.28 31.00
C ARG A 36 -49.19 8.95 29.63
N THR A 37 -50.23 8.56 28.89
CA THR A 37 -50.57 9.22 27.60
C THR A 37 -51.15 10.63 27.79
N ASP A 38 -51.51 10.97 29.03
CA ASP A 38 -51.95 12.29 29.50
C ASP A 38 -50.80 13.26 29.76
N GLN A 39 -49.56 12.79 29.76
CA GLN A 39 -48.37 13.59 30.01
C GLN A 39 -47.52 13.68 28.75
N LYS A 40 -47.06 14.90 28.42
CA LYS A 40 -46.05 15.11 27.38
C LYS A 40 -44.68 15.28 28.02
N VAL A 41 -43.67 14.63 27.47
CA VAL A 41 -42.27 14.89 27.83
C VAL A 41 -41.82 16.14 27.07
N ASN A 42 -41.17 17.08 27.78
CA ASN A 42 -40.56 18.23 27.11
C ASN A 42 -39.22 17.82 26.49
N ASP A 43 -39.25 17.42 25.22
CA ASP A 43 -38.06 17.10 24.42
C ASP A 43 -37.67 18.22 23.44
N SER A 44 -38.34 19.37 23.52
CA SER A 44 -38.07 20.56 22.68
C SER A 44 -36.59 20.98 22.71
N PRO A 45 -35.88 21.01 23.86
CA PRO A 45 -34.46 21.37 23.88
C PRO A 45 -33.58 20.46 23.03
N TYR A 46 -33.89 19.16 22.94
CA TYR A 46 -33.13 18.22 22.12
C TYR A 46 -33.46 18.37 20.64
N ARG A 47 -34.73 18.61 20.30
CA ARG A 47 -35.15 18.90 18.91
C ARG A 47 -34.53 20.19 18.40
N GLU A 48 -34.57 21.24 19.22
CA GLU A 48 -33.96 22.54 18.91
C GLU A 48 -32.44 22.46 18.82
N ARG A 49 -31.80 21.61 19.64
CA ARG A 49 -30.36 21.32 19.54
C ARG A 49 -30.00 20.67 18.20
N TRP A 50 -30.81 19.73 17.72
CA TRP A 50 -30.59 19.05 16.44
C TRP A 50 -30.90 19.92 15.22
N ALA A 51 -31.89 20.82 15.34
CA ALA A 51 -32.23 21.77 14.30
C ALA A 51 -31.03 22.67 13.94
N HIS A 52 -30.88 22.98 12.66
CA HIS A 52 -29.74 23.68 12.08
C HIS A 52 -30.20 24.53 10.90
N ASP A 53 -29.39 25.51 10.52
CA ASP A 53 -29.72 26.50 9.49
C ASP A 53 -29.55 25.91 8.09
N LYS A 54 -28.45 25.18 7.88
CA LYS A 54 -28.11 24.54 6.60
C LYS A 54 -27.12 23.40 6.79
N VAL A 55 -27.03 22.58 5.73
CA VAL A 55 -26.03 21.53 5.58
C VAL A 55 -25.19 21.84 4.34
N VAL A 56 -23.87 21.75 4.46
CA VAL A 56 -22.91 21.96 3.36
C VAL A 56 -22.15 20.67 3.11
N ARG A 57 -22.03 20.24 1.85
CA ARG A 57 -21.17 19.12 1.51
C ARG A 57 -19.70 19.54 1.58
N SER A 58 -18.89 18.77 2.28
CA SER A 58 -17.43 18.93 2.30
C SER A 58 -16.73 17.57 2.43
N THR A 59 -15.41 17.59 2.50
CA THR A 59 -14.55 16.43 2.80
C THR A 59 -13.34 16.88 3.63
N HIS A 60 -12.46 15.95 3.97
CA HIS A 60 -11.26 16.20 4.77
C HIS A 60 -10.00 16.09 3.90
N GLY A 61 -9.30 17.22 3.69
CA GLY A 61 -8.03 17.27 2.97
C GLY A 61 -6.85 16.78 3.81
N VAL A 62 -6.90 15.52 4.21
CA VAL A 62 -5.89 14.84 5.04
C VAL A 62 -5.45 13.54 4.37
N ASN A 63 -4.18 13.16 4.49
CA ASN A 63 -3.63 11.94 3.89
C ASN A 63 -4.11 10.69 4.64
N CYS A 64 -5.37 10.33 4.43
CA CYS A 64 -6.01 9.20 5.09
C CYS A 64 -6.60 8.22 4.10
N THR A 65 -6.49 8.42 2.79
CA THR A 65 -7.13 7.68 1.68
C THR A 65 -8.66 7.50 1.73
N GLY A 66 -9.32 7.92 2.81
CA GLY A 66 -10.75 7.68 3.00
C GLY A 66 -11.63 8.44 2.01
N SER A 67 -11.25 9.66 1.61
CA SER A 67 -12.01 10.50 0.65
C SER A 67 -13.52 10.58 0.96
N CYS A 68 -13.88 10.63 2.25
CA CYS A 68 -15.26 10.54 2.70
C CYS A 68 -15.96 11.90 2.49
N SER A 69 -17.16 11.89 1.94
CA SER A 69 -18.04 13.06 1.85
C SER A 69 -18.84 13.23 3.15
N TRP A 70 -18.93 14.46 3.64
CA TRP A 70 -19.58 14.81 4.92
C TRP A 70 -20.64 15.90 4.75
N LYS A 71 -21.67 15.81 5.58
CA LYS A 71 -22.69 16.83 5.87
C LYS A 71 -22.14 17.72 6.99
N VAL A 72 -21.70 18.92 6.65
CA VAL A 72 -21.25 19.92 7.63
C VAL A 72 -22.46 20.76 8.05
N TYR A 73 -22.81 20.71 9.32
CA TYR A 73 -23.97 21.40 9.86
C TYR A 73 -23.58 22.80 10.33
N VAL A 74 -24.36 23.78 9.89
CA VAL A 74 -24.25 25.18 10.32
C VAL A 74 -25.49 25.52 11.14
N LYS A 75 -25.28 26.06 12.34
CA LYS A 75 -26.33 26.55 13.23
C LYS A 75 -25.89 27.87 13.84
N ASP A 76 -26.78 28.85 13.83
CA ASP A 76 -26.51 30.22 14.29
C ASP A 76 -25.29 30.83 13.58
N GLY A 77 -25.14 30.52 12.28
CA GLY A 77 -24.00 30.96 11.47
C GLY A 77 -22.64 30.32 11.80
N LEU A 78 -22.60 29.33 12.70
CA LEU A 78 -21.38 28.63 13.11
C LEU A 78 -21.40 27.16 12.68
N ILE A 79 -20.24 26.62 12.33
CA ILE A 79 -20.09 25.16 12.13
C ILE A 79 -20.23 24.48 13.49
N THR A 80 -21.15 23.53 13.63
CA THR A 80 -21.39 22.86 14.92
C THR A 80 -20.90 21.43 14.96
N TRP A 81 -21.33 20.59 14.02
CA TRP A 81 -20.93 19.19 13.91
C TRP A 81 -20.98 18.73 12.46
N GLU A 82 -20.59 17.48 12.22
CA GLU A 82 -20.67 16.82 10.94
C GLU A 82 -21.17 15.39 11.08
N THR A 83 -21.89 14.91 10.06
CA THR A 83 -22.25 13.51 9.88
C THR A 83 -21.92 13.09 8.46
N GLN A 84 -21.77 11.81 8.19
CA GLN A 84 -21.41 11.36 6.85
C GLN A 84 -22.52 11.64 5.83
N GLN A 85 -22.11 11.88 4.59
CA GLN A 85 -22.99 11.73 3.44
C GLN A 85 -23.19 10.24 3.14
N THR A 86 -24.35 9.91 2.59
CA THR A 86 -24.77 8.54 2.30
C THR A 86 -25.30 8.40 0.88
N ASP A 87 -24.97 9.34 0.01
CA ASP A 87 -25.49 9.46 -1.35
C ASP A 87 -24.39 9.28 -2.40
N TYR A 88 -23.42 8.42 -2.10
CA TYR A 88 -22.50 7.94 -3.13
C TYR A 88 -23.29 7.22 -4.22
N PRO A 89 -22.87 7.28 -5.50
CA PRO A 89 -23.46 6.46 -6.54
C PRO A 89 -23.47 4.99 -6.15
N SER A 90 -24.60 4.31 -6.37
CA SER A 90 -24.75 2.90 -6.02
C SER A 90 -23.78 2.03 -6.82
N VAL A 91 -23.21 1.01 -6.17
CA VAL A 91 -22.35 0.00 -6.81
C VAL A 91 -23.11 -1.17 -7.44
N GLY A 92 -24.45 -1.11 -7.41
CA GLY A 92 -25.33 -2.16 -7.91
C GLY A 92 -25.82 -3.12 -6.82
N PRO A 93 -26.83 -3.96 -7.14
CA PRO A 93 -27.56 -4.75 -6.14
C PRO A 93 -26.76 -5.93 -5.57
N ASP A 94 -25.68 -6.35 -6.22
CA ASP A 94 -24.91 -7.54 -5.85
C ASP A 94 -23.76 -7.25 -4.87
N ARG A 95 -23.62 -6.00 -4.43
CA ARG A 95 -22.55 -5.53 -3.55
C ARG A 95 -23.12 -4.62 -2.44
N PRO A 96 -22.52 -4.58 -1.25
CA PRO A 96 -22.85 -3.56 -0.26
C PRO A 96 -22.50 -2.16 -0.78
N GLU A 97 -23.13 -1.13 -0.23
CA GLU A 97 -22.88 0.24 -0.64
C GLU A 97 -21.64 0.84 0.06
N TYR A 98 -21.05 1.87 -0.54
CA TYR A 98 -19.94 2.61 0.10
C TYR A 98 -20.38 3.43 1.31
N GLU A 99 -21.67 3.76 1.42
CA GLU A 99 -22.18 4.55 2.53
C GLU A 99 -22.06 3.78 3.87
N PRO A 100 -21.80 4.46 4.99
CA PRO A 100 -21.62 5.90 5.15
C PRO A 100 -20.15 6.35 5.00
N ARG A 101 -19.18 5.45 4.85
CA ARG A 101 -17.75 5.73 5.08
C ARG A 101 -17.53 6.45 6.43
N GLY A 102 -16.51 7.32 6.48
CA GLY A 102 -16.16 8.11 7.65
C GLY A 102 -15.28 7.37 8.66
N CYS A 103 -14.82 8.10 9.66
CA CYS A 103 -14.03 7.55 10.76
C CYS A 103 -14.10 8.47 11.98
N PRO A 104 -13.66 8.02 13.17
CA PRO A 104 -13.66 8.84 14.38
C PRO A 104 -12.85 10.14 14.26
N ARG A 105 -11.82 10.17 13.42
CA ARG A 105 -10.98 11.36 13.19
C ARG A 105 -11.71 12.41 12.34
N GLY A 106 -12.45 11.97 11.33
CA GLY A 106 -13.27 12.86 10.52
C GLY A 106 -14.45 13.43 11.31
N ALA A 107 -15.10 12.61 12.14
CA ALA A 107 -16.24 13.02 12.97
C ALA A 107 -15.91 14.12 14.01
N SER A 108 -14.64 14.30 14.35
CA SER A 108 -14.18 15.32 15.30
C SER A 108 -13.58 16.57 14.64
N PHE A 109 -13.58 16.65 13.31
CA PHE A 109 -12.86 17.71 12.58
C PHE A 109 -13.42 19.11 12.86
N SER A 110 -14.74 19.24 13.05
CA SER A 110 -15.41 20.51 13.40
C SER A 110 -14.79 21.22 14.62
N TRP A 111 -14.20 20.46 15.55
CA TRP A 111 -13.50 20.99 16.73
C TRP A 111 -12.43 22.02 16.37
N TYR A 112 -11.64 21.78 15.33
CA TYR A 112 -10.52 22.65 14.93
C TYR A 112 -10.94 24.05 14.50
N THR A 113 -12.21 24.23 14.08
CA THR A 113 -12.68 25.51 13.52
C THR A 113 -12.52 26.66 14.50
N TYR A 114 -12.86 26.42 15.77
CA TYR A 114 -12.87 27.42 16.85
C TYR A 114 -12.01 27.04 18.05
N SER A 115 -11.23 25.95 17.94
CA SER A 115 -10.40 25.47 19.04
C SER A 115 -9.35 26.50 19.47
N PRO A 116 -8.80 26.36 20.69
CA PRO A 116 -7.67 27.17 21.15
C PRO A 116 -6.41 27.05 20.29
N THR A 117 -6.30 25.99 19.47
CA THR A 117 -5.13 25.74 18.61
C THR A 117 -5.27 26.34 17.20
N ARG A 118 -6.41 26.95 16.88
CA ARG A 118 -6.63 27.57 15.57
C ARG A 118 -5.67 28.73 15.31
N VAL A 119 -4.90 28.66 14.23
CA VAL A 119 -4.14 29.81 13.72
C VAL A 119 -5.12 30.81 13.09
N ARG A 120 -5.25 31.99 13.71
CA ARG A 120 -6.23 33.04 13.33
C ARG A 120 -5.63 34.20 12.55
N HIS A 121 -4.33 34.44 12.73
CA HIS A 121 -3.61 35.56 12.15
C HIS A 121 -2.26 35.10 11.62
N PRO A 122 -1.64 35.83 10.69
CA PRO A 122 -0.23 35.66 10.39
C PRO A 122 0.60 35.86 11.65
N LEU A 123 1.55 34.95 11.86
CA LEU A 123 2.47 34.96 12.99
C LEU A 123 3.89 34.92 12.46
N ALA A 124 4.75 35.77 13.00
CA ALA A 124 6.18 35.78 12.72
C ALA A 124 6.98 35.81 14.02
N ARG A 125 8.23 35.33 14.00
CA ARG A 125 9.08 35.34 15.20
C ARG A 125 9.43 36.80 15.52
N GLY A 126 9.13 37.26 16.74
CA GLY A 126 9.29 38.68 17.12
C GLY A 126 10.68 39.23 16.84
N VAL A 127 11.73 38.48 17.20
CA VAL A 127 13.13 38.88 16.95
C VAL A 127 13.46 39.03 15.46
N LEU A 128 12.84 38.24 14.58
CA LEU A 128 13.01 38.38 13.13
C LEU A 128 12.33 39.66 12.64
N VAL A 129 11.09 39.89 13.08
CA VAL A 129 10.29 41.06 12.69
C VAL A 129 10.96 42.35 13.13
N GLU A 130 11.46 42.42 14.36
CA GLU A 130 12.20 43.57 14.89
C GLU A 130 13.43 43.88 14.03
N MET A 131 14.30 42.88 13.81
CA MET A 131 15.49 43.06 12.99
C MET A 131 15.17 43.44 11.54
N TYR A 132 14.13 42.83 10.95
CA TYR A 132 13.71 43.12 9.58
C TYR A 132 13.21 44.55 9.45
N ARG A 133 12.34 45.01 10.37
CA ARG A 133 11.85 46.40 10.39
C ARG A 133 13.00 47.39 10.52
N ASP A 134 14.00 47.09 11.36
CA ASP A 134 15.16 47.95 11.58
C ASP A 134 16.09 48.01 10.37
N ALA A 135 16.30 46.87 9.69
CA ALA A 135 17.04 46.83 8.43
C ALA A 135 16.30 47.58 7.32
N LYS A 136 14.99 47.35 7.17
CA LYS A 136 14.17 48.04 6.17
C LYS A 136 14.22 49.57 6.33
N ARG A 137 14.19 50.09 7.56
CA ARG A 137 14.37 51.53 7.82
C ARG A 137 15.75 52.03 7.38
N ARG A 138 16.82 51.26 7.60
CA ARG A 138 18.18 51.63 7.20
C ARG A 138 18.42 51.57 5.69
N HIS A 139 17.72 50.68 4.99
CA HIS A 139 17.76 50.55 3.53
C HIS A 139 16.67 51.36 2.81
N GLY A 140 16.21 52.47 3.41
CA GLY A 140 15.28 53.39 2.75
C GLY A 140 13.93 52.77 2.36
N GLY A 141 13.54 51.66 2.98
CA GLY A 141 12.31 50.93 2.66
C GLY A 141 12.49 49.72 1.75
N ASP A 142 13.69 49.46 1.18
CA ASP A 142 13.93 48.31 0.30
C ASP A 142 13.89 46.99 1.10
N PRO A 143 12.90 46.11 0.85
CA PRO A 143 12.74 44.88 1.60
C PRO A 143 13.79 43.81 1.22
N VAL A 144 14.27 43.79 -0.03
CA VAL A 144 15.27 42.83 -0.51
C VAL A 144 16.64 43.15 0.07
N ALA A 145 17.02 44.44 0.06
CA ALA A 145 18.27 44.89 0.71
C ALA A 145 18.24 44.67 2.23
N ALA A 146 17.08 44.89 2.86
CA ALA A 146 16.89 44.60 4.28
C ALA A 146 17.11 43.12 4.59
N TRP A 147 16.52 42.22 3.78
CA TRP A 147 16.72 40.79 3.95
C TRP A 147 18.17 40.36 3.72
N ALA A 148 18.81 40.88 2.67
CA ALA A 148 20.21 40.61 2.35
C ALA A 148 21.13 40.94 3.53
N GLU A 149 20.89 42.06 4.22
CA GLU A 149 21.65 42.41 5.43
C GLU A 149 21.42 41.42 6.58
N LEU A 150 20.16 41.02 6.82
CA LEU A 150 19.82 40.07 7.89
C LEU A 150 20.47 38.71 7.67
N THR A 151 20.50 38.22 6.44
CA THR A 151 21.04 36.88 6.10
C THR A 151 22.54 36.88 5.86
N GLY A 152 23.09 38.01 5.43
CA GLY A 152 24.52 38.23 5.22
C GLY A 152 25.32 38.40 6.51
N ASP A 153 24.69 38.91 7.59
CA ASP A 153 25.29 39.02 8.92
C ASP A 153 25.12 37.69 9.71
N PRO A 154 26.21 36.96 10.02
CA PRO A 154 26.12 35.68 10.73
C PRO A 154 25.49 35.76 12.12
N ASP A 155 25.66 36.87 12.83
CA ASP A 155 25.15 37.06 14.19
C ASP A 155 23.66 37.34 14.17
N LYS A 156 23.19 38.22 13.26
CA LYS A 156 21.76 38.46 13.04
C LYS A 156 21.05 37.19 12.58
N ARG A 157 21.64 36.47 11.62
CA ARG A 157 21.10 35.20 11.14
C ARG A 157 20.98 34.17 12.26
N ARG A 158 22.05 33.98 13.04
CA ARG A 158 22.07 33.05 14.17
C ARG A 158 21.03 33.42 15.22
N ARG A 159 20.80 34.71 15.48
CA ARG A 159 19.86 35.19 16.49
C ARG A 159 18.43 34.71 16.23
N TYR A 160 17.89 34.89 15.02
CA TYR A 160 16.52 34.44 14.75
C TYR A 160 16.42 32.92 14.55
N GLN A 161 17.47 32.27 14.02
CA GLN A 161 17.49 30.81 13.85
C GLN A 161 17.46 30.07 15.19
N ARG A 162 18.22 30.54 16.19
CA ARG A 162 18.20 29.97 17.55
C ARG A 162 16.88 30.16 18.29
N ALA A 163 16.02 31.07 17.84
CA ALA A 163 14.69 31.26 18.41
C ALA A 163 13.63 30.28 17.85
N ARG A 164 13.97 29.46 16.84
CA ARG A 164 13.05 28.45 16.28
C ARG A 164 12.73 27.39 17.34
N GLY A 165 11.44 27.11 17.55
CA GLY A 165 10.97 26.15 18.57
C GLY A 165 10.81 26.71 19.99
N HIS A 166 11.16 27.97 20.24
CA HIS A 166 11.19 28.56 21.60
C HIS A 166 10.11 29.62 21.87
N GLY A 167 8.98 29.61 21.14
CA GLY A 167 7.93 30.62 21.32
C GLY A 167 8.34 32.04 20.88
N GLY A 168 7.66 33.08 21.35
CA GLY A 168 7.94 34.46 20.92
C GLY A 168 7.42 34.79 19.52
N PHE A 169 6.28 34.20 19.14
CA PHE A 169 5.53 34.67 17.98
C PHE A 169 4.83 35.98 18.30
N VAL A 170 4.83 36.89 17.35
CA VAL A 170 4.04 38.12 17.37
C VAL A 170 3.05 38.09 16.21
N ARG A 171 1.89 38.72 16.41
CA ARG A 171 0.94 38.95 15.33
C ARG A 171 1.54 39.96 14.35
N VAL A 172 1.44 39.65 13.06
CA VAL A 172 1.81 40.55 11.96
C VAL A 172 0.65 40.60 10.96
N ASP A 173 0.66 41.64 10.12
CA ASP A 173 -0.33 41.77 9.06
C ASP A 173 0.09 40.98 7.80
N TRP A 174 -0.88 40.69 6.93
CA TRP A 174 -0.62 39.92 5.71
C TRP A 174 0.41 40.59 4.80
N ASP A 175 0.32 41.91 4.62
CA ASP A 175 1.25 42.64 3.75
C ASP A 175 2.70 42.53 4.25
N GLU A 176 2.91 42.60 5.57
CA GLU A 176 4.25 42.52 6.15
C GLU A 176 4.85 41.11 6.02
N VAL A 177 4.08 40.05 6.29
CA VAL A 177 4.62 38.68 6.16
C VAL A 177 4.87 38.29 4.71
N LEU A 178 4.01 38.74 3.79
CA LEU A 178 4.15 38.48 2.36
C LEU A 178 5.35 39.24 1.79
N GLU A 179 5.57 40.48 2.22
CA GLU A 179 6.77 41.24 1.83
C GLU A 179 8.05 40.56 2.33
N ILE A 180 8.11 40.13 3.59
CA ILE A 180 9.27 39.41 4.14
C ILE A 180 9.55 38.13 3.33
N ALA A 181 8.50 37.34 3.04
CA ALA A 181 8.64 36.10 2.27
C ALA A 181 9.12 36.36 0.83
N ALA A 182 8.52 37.34 0.15
CA ALA A 182 8.90 37.71 -1.21
C ALA A 182 10.33 38.26 -1.27
N ALA A 183 10.72 39.13 -0.34
CA ALA A 183 12.07 39.66 -0.24
C ALA A 183 13.11 38.57 0.00
N ALA A 184 12.77 37.61 0.87
CA ALA A 184 13.62 36.45 1.12
C ALA A 184 13.84 35.63 -0.15
N GLN A 185 12.76 35.32 -0.88
CA GLN A 185 12.82 34.53 -2.11
C GLN A 185 13.55 35.28 -3.23
N VAL A 186 13.26 36.57 -3.45
CA VAL A 186 13.94 37.40 -4.46
C VAL A 186 15.44 37.49 -4.18
N HIS A 187 15.84 37.76 -2.92
CA HIS A 187 17.25 37.77 -2.54
C HIS A 187 17.90 36.39 -2.78
N THR A 188 17.27 35.31 -2.33
CA THR A 188 17.81 33.96 -2.49
C THR A 188 17.97 33.57 -3.96
N ILE A 189 16.98 33.88 -4.80
CA ILE A 189 17.03 33.63 -6.25
C ILE A 189 18.18 34.42 -6.89
N ALA A 190 18.29 35.71 -6.57
CA ALA A 190 19.29 36.58 -7.17
C ALA A 190 20.73 36.21 -6.77
N GLU A 191 20.95 35.83 -5.51
CA GLU A 191 22.28 35.54 -4.96
C GLU A 191 22.73 34.10 -5.18
N TYR A 192 21.81 33.12 -5.07
CA TYR A 192 22.17 31.70 -5.01
C TYR A 192 21.52 30.84 -6.09
N GLY A 193 20.50 31.36 -6.78
CA GLY A 193 19.71 30.62 -7.75
C GLY A 193 18.36 30.13 -7.20
N PRO A 194 17.38 29.86 -8.09
CA PRO A 194 16.01 29.54 -7.69
C PRO A 194 15.87 28.18 -7.01
N ASP A 195 16.81 27.26 -7.24
CA ASP A 195 16.85 25.94 -6.61
C ASP A 195 17.28 25.97 -5.12
N ARG A 196 17.61 27.14 -4.56
CA ARG A 196 17.80 27.36 -3.12
C ARG A 196 16.53 27.79 -2.40
N VAL A 197 15.42 27.94 -3.13
CA VAL A 197 14.06 28.01 -2.59
C VAL A 197 13.41 26.65 -2.84
N ALA A 198 12.67 26.09 -1.87
CA ALA A 198 12.00 24.82 -2.06
C ALA A 198 10.63 24.81 -1.38
N GLY A 199 9.68 24.11 -2.00
CA GLY A 199 8.36 23.85 -1.45
C GLY A 199 8.19 22.37 -1.07
N PHE A 200 7.59 22.11 0.08
CA PHE A 200 7.14 20.77 0.46
C PHE A 200 5.64 20.80 0.71
N SER A 201 4.88 20.08 -0.10
CA SER A 201 3.44 19.90 0.05
C SER A 201 3.09 18.50 -0.44
N PRO A 202 2.67 17.58 0.43
CA PRO A 202 2.47 16.19 0.06
C PRO A 202 1.08 15.95 -0.54
N ILE A 203 0.89 14.79 -1.19
CA ILE A 203 -0.39 14.15 -1.50
C ILE A 203 -1.42 15.11 -2.13
N PRO A 204 -1.35 15.39 -3.44
CA PRO A 204 -2.30 16.29 -4.11
C PRO A 204 -3.74 15.75 -4.11
N ALA A 205 -3.94 14.44 -4.08
CA ALA A 205 -5.26 13.81 -4.20
C ALA A 205 -6.23 14.22 -3.08
N MET A 206 -5.74 14.55 -1.88
CA MET A 206 -6.61 14.96 -0.77
C MET A 206 -7.14 16.41 -0.89
N SER A 207 -6.45 17.27 -1.66
CA SER A 207 -6.85 18.67 -1.86
C SER A 207 -6.11 19.32 -3.05
N MET A 208 -6.52 18.96 -4.26
CA MET A 208 -5.78 19.27 -5.50
C MET A 208 -5.46 20.76 -5.67
N ALA A 209 -6.46 21.63 -5.50
CA ALA A 209 -6.26 23.07 -5.63
C ALA A 209 -5.31 23.64 -4.56
N SER A 210 -5.42 23.15 -3.31
CA SER A 210 -4.55 23.58 -2.20
C SER A 210 -3.10 23.22 -2.43
N HIS A 211 -2.82 22.00 -2.93
CA HIS A 211 -1.48 21.58 -3.33
C HIS A 211 -0.97 22.40 -4.54
N ALA A 212 -1.81 22.53 -5.57
CA ALA A 212 -1.45 23.17 -6.83
C ALA A 212 -1.06 24.64 -6.67
N VAL A 213 -1.65 25.38 -5.71
CA VAL A 213 -1.32 26.80 -5.51
C VAL A 213 0.16 26.98 -5.11
N GLY A 214 0.65 26.13 -4.20
CA GLY A 214 2.05 26.14 -3.77
C GLY A 214 2.97 25.61 -4.85
N ALA A 215 2.61 24.47 -5.47
CA ALA A 215 3.40 23.87 -6.53
C ALA A 215 3.59 24.81 -7.72
N ARG A 216 2.49 25.43 -8.20
CA ARG A 216 2.52 26.39 -9.31
C ARG A 216 3.38 27.60 -8.99
N TYR A 217 3.26 28.16 -7.79
CA TYR A 217 4.08 29.30 -7.37
C TYR A 217 5.58 28.97 -7.43
N HIS A 218 5.98 27.84 -6.84
CA HIS A 218 7.39 27.42 -6.82
C HIS A 218 7.90 27.12 -8.24
N SER A 219 7.13 26.41 -9.06
CA SER A 219 7.51 26.13 -10.45
C SER A 219 7.69 27.40 -11.29
N LEU A 220 6.85 28.43 -11.09
CA LEU A 220 6.96 29.70 -11.83
C LEU A 220 8.24 30.48 -11.48
N ILE A 221 8.73 30.38 -10.25
CA ILE A 221 9.99 31.02 -9.83
C ILE A 221 11.22 30.13 -10.06
N GLY A 222 11.05 28.93 -10.65
CA GLY A 222 12.12 27.97 -10.89
C GLY A 222 12.54 27.16 -9.66
N ALA A 223 11.74 27.17 -8.59
CA ALA A 223 12.02 26.48 -7.34
C ALA A 223 11.50 25.02 -7.37
N PRO A 224 12.27 24.03 -6.88
CA PRO A 224 11.84 22.65 -6.79
C PRO A 224 10.70 22.43 -5.78
N MET A 225 9.80 21.52 -6.15
CA MET A 225 8.88 20.85 -5.21
C MET A 225 9.52 19.53 -4.77
N ILE A 226 9.58 19.31 -3.46
CA ILE A 226 10.15 18.11 -2.87
C ILE A 226 9.13 16.96 -2.95
N SER A 227 9.59 15.76 -3.31
CA SER A 227 8.76 14.54 -3.38
C SER A 227 8.26 14.11 -2.00
N PHE A 228 7.24 13.25 -2.00
CA PHE A 228 6.59 12.80 -0.75
C PHE A 228 6.37 11.28 -0.68
N TYR A 229 6.11 10.61 -1.80
CA TYR A 229 5.63 9.22 -1.77
C TYR A 229 6.76 8.23 -1.45
N ASP A 230 7.92 8.46 -2.06
CA ASP A 230 9.21 7.88 -1.71
C ASP A 230 9.65 8.28 -0.29
N TRP A 231 9.55 9.57 0.06
CA TRP A 231 9.97 10.10 1.36
C TRP A 231 9.16 9.53 2.53
N TYR A 232 7.86 9.29 2.34
CA TYR A 232 7.00 8.67 3.34
C TYR A 232 7.16 7.15 3.41
N ALA A 233 7.99 6.57 2.54
CA ALA A 233 8.07 5.13 2.32
C ALA A 233 6.70 4.50 2.00
N ASP A 234 5.82 5.27 1.36
CA ASP A 234 4.52 4.76 0.87
C ASP A 234 4.64 4.24 -0.56
N LEU A 235 5.67 4.67 -1.32
CA LEU A 235 6.06 4.08 -2.59
C LEU A 235 6.54 2.65 -2.36
N PRO A 236 5.83 1.62 -2.85
CA PRO A 236 6.35 0.26 -2.84
C PRO A 236 7.37 0.13 -3.96
N ILE A 237 8.66 0.14 -3.63
CA ILE A 237 9.77 0.08 -4.61
C ILE A 237 9.65 -1.13 -5.55
N ALA A 238 9.04 -2.22 -5.08
CA ALA A 238 8.73 -3.39 -5.90
C ALA A 238 7.77 -3.10 -7.06
N SER A 239 6.82 -2.16 -6.95
CA SER A 239 5.87 -1.87 -8.04
C SER A 239 6.57 -1.34 -9.30
N PRO A 240 7.43 -0.30 -9.22
CA PRO A 240 8.23 0.11 -10.36
C PRO A 240 9.17 -0.99 -10.89
N GLN A 241 9.70 -1.86 -10.03
CA GLN A 241 10.59 -2.95 -10.42
C GLN A 241 9.85 -4.05 -11.21
N VAL A 242 8.64 -4.41 -10.78
CA VAL A 242 7.87 -5.54 -11.33
C VAL A 242 6.96 -5.11 -12.48
N PHE A 243 6.28 -3.97 -12.33
CA PHE A 243 5.24 -3.53 -13.27
C PHE A 243 5.61 -2.27 -14.06
N GLY A 244 6.71 -1.59 -13.71
CA GLY A 244 7.05 -0.30 -14.30
C GLY A 244 6.04 0.81 -14.00
N ASP A 245 5.23 0.64 -12.95
CA ASP A 245 4.21 1.57 -12.49
C ASP A 245 4.51 2.09 -11.08
N GLN A 246 4.12 3.33 -10.79
CA GLN A 246 4.34 3.91 -9.45
C GLN A 246 3.61 3.11 -8.38
N THR A 247 2.28 3.03 -8.48
CA THR A 247 1.36 2.25 -7.66
C THR A 247 -0.02 2.31 -8.32
N ASP A 248 -0.55 1.15 -8.69
CA ASP A 248 -1.97 0.97 -9.00
C ASP A 248 -2.49 -0.23 -8.22
N VAL A 249 -3.72 -0.12 -7.70
CA VAL A 249 -4.32 -1.12 -6.80
C VAL A 249 -5.83 -1.22 -7.05
N PRO A 250 -6.43 -2.40 -6.81
CA PRO A 250 -7.88 -2.53 -6.85
C PRO A 250 -8.57 -1.63 -5.80
N GLU A 251 -9.78 -1.17 -6.12
CA GLU A 251 -10.62 -0.45 -5.16
C GLU A 251 -11.05 -1.35 -3.99
N SER A 252 -11.44 -0.77 -2.85
CA SER A 252 -11.89 -1.55 -1.69
C SER A 252 -13.16 -2.36 -1.98
N GLY A 253 -14.01 -1.90 -2.89
CA GLY A 253 -15.16 -2.66 -3.39
C GLY A 253 -14.78 -4.00 -4.02
N ASP A 254 -13.57 -4.15 -4.57
CA ASP A 254 -13.09 -5.39 -5.17
C ASP A 254 -12.71 -6.44 -4.11
N TRP A 255 -12.51 -6.03 -2.84
CA TRP A 255 -12.33 -6.97 -1.74
C TRP A 255 -13.56 -7.86 -1.55
N TRP A 256 -14.74 -7.41 -1.97
CA TRP A 256 -15.98 -8.20 -2.01
C TRP A 256 -15.91 -9.41 -2.94
N ASP A 257 -15.13 -9.30 -4.03
CA ASP A 257 -15.07 -10.30 -5.09
C ASP A 257 -13.93 -11.32 -4.89
N ALA A 258 -12.99 -11.03 -4.00
CA ALA A 258 -11.99 -12.00 -3.55
C ALA A 258 -12.66 -13.18 -2.81
N ALA A 259 -12.25 -14.40 -3.13
CA ALA A 259 -12.65 -15.62 -2.40
C ALA A 259 -11.70 -15.92 -1.22
N HIS A 260 -10.47 -15.40 -1.28
CA HIS A 260 -9.49 -15.48 -0.20
C HIS A 260 -8.77 -14.14 -0.08
N LEU A 261 -8.77 -13.56 1.12
CA LEU A 261 -8.15 -12.27 1.41
C LEU A 261 -7.06 -12.45 2.46
N MET A 262 -5.85 -11.97 2.19
CA MET A 262 -4.75 -11.95 3.14
C MET A 262 -4.41 -10.51 3.50
N LEU A 263 -4.50 -10.15 4.78
CA LEU A 263 -4.06 -8.85 5.26
C LEU A 263 -2.63 -8.98 5.78
N TRP A 264 -1.66 -8.50 5.03
CA TRP A 264 -0.24 -8.69 5.34
C TRP A 264 0.40 -7.35 5.71
N GLY A 265 0.69 -7.15 6.99
CA GLY A 265 1.19 -5.86 7.49
C GLY A 265 0.20 -4.69 7.30
N SER A 266 -1.11 -4.98 7.23
CA SER A 266 -2.18 -4.00 7.01
C SER A 266 -3.27 -4.11 8.08
N ASN A 267 -3.38 -3.10 8.95
CA ASN A 267 -4.40 -3.04 10.00
C ASN A 267 -5.70 -2.36 9.51
N VAL A 268 -6.40 -3.04 8.58
CA VAL A 268 -7.56 -2.53 7.83
C VAL A 268 -8.63 -1.82 8.70
N PRO A 269 -9.09 -2.35 9.86
CA PRO A 269 -10.11 -1.67 10.66
C PRO A 269 -9.69 -0.29 11.19
N VAL A 270 -8.38 -0.09 11.43
CA VAL A 270 -7.83 1.15 12.00
C VAL A 270 -7.38 2.10 10.92
N THR A 271 -6.56 1.61 9.98
CA THR A 271 -5.94 2.43 8.95
C THR A 271 -6.90 2.62 7.78
N ARG A 272 -7.75 1.64 7.45
CA ARG A 272 -8.80 1.70 6.42
C ARG A 272 -10.23 1.63 6.95
N THR A 273 -10.47 2.26 8.10
CA THR A 273 -11.79 2.32 8.76
C THR A 273 -13.00 2.48 7.82
N PRO A 274 -13.04 3.46 6.88
CA PRO A 274 -14.24 3.63 6.03
C PRO A 274 -14.46 2.51 5.01
N ASP A 275 -13.45 1.68 4.76
CA ASP A 275 -13.48 0.59 3.77
C ASP A 275 -13.53 -0.80 4.42
N ALA A 276 -13.35 -0.88 5.75
CA ALA A 276 -13.22 -2.15 6.46
C ALA A 276 -14.48 -3.03 6.39
N HIS A 277 -15.65 -2.44 6.11
CA HIS A 277 -16.90 -3.18 5.96
C HIS A 277 -16.84 -4.17 4.79
N TRP A 278 -16.17 -3.84 3.69
CA TRP A 278 -16.01 -4.71 2.53
C TRP A 278 -15.41 -6.06 2.90
N MET A 279 -14.31 -6.05 3.66
CA MET A 279 -13.71 -7.27 4.23
C MET A 279 -14.69 -7.97 5.18
N ALA A 280 -15.27 -7.23 6.13
CA ALA A 280 -16.10 -7.84 7.18
C ALA A 280 -17.35 -8.53 6.60
N GLU A 281 -17.97 -7.94 5.58
CA GLU A 281 -19.19 -8.40 4.95
C GLU A 281 -18.93 -9.52 3.93
N ALA A 282 -17.82 -9.47 3.19
CA ALA A 282 -17.43 -10.52 2.24
C ALA A 282 -17.26 -11.89 2.92
N ARG A 283 -16.87 -11.91 4.20
CA ARG A 283 -16.80 -13.13 5.02
C ARG A 283 -18.15 -13.86 5.12
N TYR A 284 -19.27 -13.14 5.11
CA TYR A 284 -20.61 -13.78 5.12
C TYR A 284 -20.92 -14.54 3.84
N ARG A 285 -20.15 -14.32 2.76
CA ARG A 285 -20.22 -15.07 1.50
C ARG A 285 -19.18 -16.19 1.41
N GLY A 286 -18.51 -16.51 2.52
CA GLY A 286 -17.53 -17.59 2.60
C GLY A 286 -16.11 -17.20 2.20
N GLN A 287 -15.80 -15.90 2.07
CA GLN A 287 -14.42 -15.45 1.93
C GLN A 287 -13.62 -15.81 3.19
N LYS A 288 -12.49 -16.51 3.03
CA LYS A 288 -11.52 -16.72 4.11
C LYS A 288 -10.63 -15.48 4.25
N VAL A 289 -10.42 -15.02 5.49
CA VAL A 289 -9.51 -13.92 5.83
C VAL A 289 -8.35 -14.45 6.65
N VAL A 290 -7.12 -14.27 6.15
CA VAL A 290 -5.88 -14.57 6.87
C VAL A 290 -5.20 -13.25 7.23
N VAL A 291 -4.75 -13.10 8.48
CA VAL A 291 -4.00 -11.92 8.90
C VAL A 291 -2.56 -12.33 9.19
N VAL A 292 -1.62 -11.60 8.58
CA VAL A 292 -0.19 -11.75 8.83
C VAL A 292 0.31 -10.48 9.52
N SER A 293 0.55 -10.60 10.83
CA SER A 293 1.00 -9.50 11.68
C SER A 293 1.75 -10.01 12.91
N PRO A 294 2.85 -9.37 13.33
CA PRO A 294 3.62 -9.81 14.50
C PRO A 294 2.82 -9.71 15.81
N ASP A 295 1.93 -8.73 15.94
CA ASP A 295 1.06 -8.51 17.07
C ASP A 295 -0.41 -8.90 16.78
N TYR A 296 -1.21 -9.04 17.84
CA TYR A 296 -2.65 -9.25 17.72
C TYR A 296 -3.36 -7.92 17.40
N ALA A 297 -3.16 -7.44 16.17
CA ALA A 297 -3.71 -6.19 15.67
C ALA A 297 -5.26 -6.22 15.59
N ASP A 298 -5.91 -5.06 15.47
CA ASP A 298 -7.38 -4.99 15.35
C ASP A 298 -7.91 -5.79 14.16
N ALA A 299 -7.17 -5.85 13.05
CA ALA A 299 -7.47 -6.71 11.90
C ALA A 299 -7.56 -8.20 12.28
N THR A 300 -6.72 -8.67 13.20
CA THR A 300 -6.66 -10.07 13.64
C THR A 300 -7.97 -10.56 14.25
N LYS A 301 -8.77 -9.66 14.83
CA LYS A 301 -10.12 -9.97 15.33
C LYS A 301 -11.07 -10.49 14.23
N PHE A 302 -10.82 -10.14 12.97
CA PHE A 302 -11.62 -10.56 11.82
C PHE A 302 -11.04 -11.80 11.11
N ALA A 303 -9.85 -12.25 11.52
CA ALA A 303 -9.15 -13.34 10.87
C ALA A 303 -9.79 -14.69 11.17
N ASP A 304 -9.83 -15.56 10.16
CA ASP A 304 -10.06 -16.99 10.35
C ASP A 304 -8.75 -17.71 10.71
N GLU A 305 -7.60 -17.12 10.38
CA GLU A 305 -6.27 -17.58 10.75
C GLU A 305 -5.30 -16.41 10.93
N TRP A 306 -4.46 -16.48 11.97
CA TRP A 306 -3.45 -15.48 12.27
C TRP A 306 -2.05 -16.10 12.17
N LEU A 307 -1.21 -15.55 11.30
CA LEU A 307 0.20 -15.87 11.19
C LEU A 307 1.02 -14.72 11.81
N HIS A 308 1.92 -15.02 12.74
CA HIS A 308 2.63 -14.01 13.53
C HIS A 308 4.15 -14.03 13.33
N PRO A 309 4.65 -13.68 12.13
CA PRO A 309 6.09 -13.65 11.91
C PRO A 309 6.77 -12.63 12.83
N HIS A 310 8.03 -12.87 13.19
CA HIS A 310 8.87 -11.85 13.81
C HIS A 310 8.92 -10.60 12.90
N PRO A 311 8.87 -9.37 13.46
CA PRO A 311 8.82 -8.15 12.65
C PRO A 311 9.97 -8.09 11.63
N GLY A 312 9.64 -7.88 10.35
CA GLY A 312 10.63 -7.72 9.27
C GLY A 312 11.14 -9.04 8.69
N THR A 313 10.60 -10.18 9.13
CA THR A 313 10.94 -11.51 8.62
C THR A 313 9.93 -12.06 7.61
N ASP A 314 8.95 -11.23 7.20
CA ASP A 314 7.86 -11.56 6.28
C ASP A 314 8.34 -12.17 4.96
N GLY A 315 9.47 -11.69 4.42
CA GLY A 315 10.08 -12.23 3.21
C GLY A 315 10.43 -13.72 3.33
N ALA A 316 10.89 -14.19 4.50
CA ALA A 316 11.17 -15.61 4.70
C ALA A 316 9.89 -16.48 4.66
N LEU A 317 8.79 -15.97 5.24
CA LEU A 317 7.49 -16.63 5.17
C LEU A 317 6.96 -16.66 3.72
N ALA A 318 7.04 -15.54 3.00
CA ALA A 318 6.63 -15.46 1.60
C ALA A 318 7.44 -16.41 0.70
N MET A 319 8.76 -16.48 0.88
CA MET A 319 9.63 -17.40 0.15
C MET A 319 9.24 -18.86 0.39
N ALA A 320 8.91 -19.24 1.62
CA ALA A 320 8.47 -20.60 1.93
C ALA A 320 7.09 -20.93 1.37
N MET A 321 6.16 -19.98 1.42
CA MET A 321 4.85 -20.14 0.78
C MET A 321 5.02 -20.31 -0.74
N GLY A 322 5.89 -19.52 -1.37
CA GLY A 322 6.22 -19.64 -2.80
C GLY A 322 6.89 -20.99 -3.14
N HIS A 323 7.77 -21.51 -2.27
CA HIS A 323 8.36 -22.84 -2.46
C HIS A 323 7.30 -23.93 -2.54
N VAL A 324 6.33 -23.93 -1.62
CA VAL A 324 5.20 -24.88 -1.63
C VAL A 324 4.36 -24.72 -2.88
N LEU A 325 4.06 -23.47 -3.28
CA LEU A 325 3.23 -23.14 -4.44
C LEU A 325 3.88 -23.63 -5.75
N LEU A 326 5.14 -23.29 -5.96
CA LEU A 326 5.92 -23.70 -7.13
C LEU A 326 6.12 -25.23 -7.17
N THR A 327 6.44 -25.84 -6.03
CA THR A 327 6.62 -27.29 -5.94
C THR A 327 5.33 -28.04 -6.29
N GLU A 328 4.18 -27.65 -5.74
CA GLU A 328 2.94 -28.43 -5.88
C GLU A 328 2.12 -28.07 -7.11
N PHE A 329 2.15 -26.82 -7.57
CA PHE A 329 1.23 -26.31 -8.60
C PHE A 329 1.91 -25.91 -9.92
N PHE A 330 3.26 -25.95 -9.97
CA PHE A 330 4.03 -25.70 -11.20
C PHE A 330 4.94 -26.88 -11.57
N VAL A 331 5.50 -27.61 -10.60
CA VAL A 331 6.43 -28.73 -10.88
C VAL A 331 5.75 -30.10 -10.75
N ARG A 332 5.25 -30.46 -9.56
CA ARG A 332 4.63 -31.78 -9.34
C ARG A 332 3.33 -31.95 -10.11
N ARG A 333 2.55 -30.87 -10.22
CA ARG A 333 1.33 -30.80 -11.00
C ARG A 333 1.21 -29.42 -11.61
N GLN A 334 1.24 -29.34 -12.93
CA GLN A 334 1.06 -28.07 -13.64
C GLN A 334 -0.42 -27.70 -13.67
N VAL A 335 -0.80 -26.61 -13.00
CA VAL A 335 -2.16 -26.08 -13.08
C VAL A 335 -2.32 -25.28 -14.37
N PRO A 336 -3.23 -25.64 -15.29
CA PRO A 336 -3.34 -24.99 -16.59
C PRO A 336 -3.52 -23.48 -16.51
N TYR A 337 -4.38 -22.98 -15.61
CA TYR A 337 -4.59 -21.54 -15.44
C TYR A 337 -3.31 -20.81 -15.00
N PHE A 338 -2.51 -21.39 -14.10
CA PHE A 338 -1.29 -20.75 -13.62
C PHE A 338 -0.19 -20.76 -14.68
N THR A 339 0.06 -21.92 -15.30
CA THR A 339 1.03 -22.08 -16.38
C THR A 339 0.73 -21.12 -17.54
N ASP A 340 -0.54 -21.05 -17.94
CA ASP A 340 -0.99 -20.17 -19.00
C ASP A 340 -0.82 -18.69 -18.66
N TYR A 341 -1.18 -18.29 -17.44
CA TYR A 341 -1.01 -16.93 -16.96
C TYR A 341 0.45 -16.48 -17.02
N VAL A 342 1.36 -17.28 -16.47
CA VAL A 342 2.79 -16.91 -16.43
C VAL A 342 3.49 -17.00 -17.78
N LYS A 343 2.96 -17.75 -18.75
CA LYS A 343 3.47 -17.71 -20.13
C LYS A 343 3.20 -16.37 -20.81
N ARG A 344 2.09 -15.73 -20.48
CA ARG A 344 1.60 -14.54 -21.19
C ARG A 344 1.91 -13.23 -20.48
N PHE A 345 1.85 -13.22 -19.15
CA PHE A 345 1.80 -12.00 -18.36
C PHE A 345 3.03 -11.78 -17.48
N THR A 346 4.06 -12.60 -17.62
CA THR A 346 5.31 -12.44 -16.87
C THR A 346 6.52 -12.61 -17.77
N ASP A 347 7.70 -12.30 -17.23
CA ASP A 347 8.99 -12.49 -17.87
C ASP A 347 9.56 -13.92 -17.67
N LEU A 348 8.80 -14.82 -17.02
CA LEU A 348 9.27 -16.18 -16.71
C LEU A 348 9.78 -16.98 -17.93
N PRO A 349 9.18 -16.89 -19.14
CA PRO A 349 9.69 -17.61 -20.32
C PRO A 349 10.95 -17.00 -20.96
N PHE A 350 11.37 -15.80 -20.57
CA PHE A 350 12.45 -15.10 -21.26
C PHE A 350 13.82 -15.69 -20.92
N LEU A 351 14.74 -15.58 -21.88
CA LEU A 351 16.07 -16.13 -21.78
C LEU A 351 17.04 -15.19 -21.04
N VAL A 352 17.77 -15.75 -20.09
CA VAL A 352 18.84 -15.10 -19.33
C VAL A 352 20.16 -15.79 -19.65
N ALA A 353 21.19 -15.02 -19.95
CA ALA A 353 22.55 -15.53 -20.14
C ALA A 353 23.14 -15.99 -18.80
N LEU A 354 23.95 -17.04 -18.83
CA LEU A 354 24.70 -17.54 -17.68
C LEU A 354 26.17 -17.15 -17.84
N ASP A 355 26.68 -16.35 -16.91
CA ASP A 355 28.07 -15.89 -16.89
C ASP A 355 28.95 -16.89 -16.13
N GLU A 356 30.17 -17.17 -16.61
CA GLU A 356 31.10 -18.07 -15.93
C GLU A 356 31.53 -17.52 -14.56
N HIS A 357 31.56 -18.40 -13.55
CA HIS A 357 31.87 -18.06 -12.16
C HIS A 357 32.86 -19.05 -11.51
N GLY A 358 33.95 -19.38 -12.23
CA GLY A 358 35.00 -20.27 -11.72
C GLY A 358 34.55 -21.71 -11.45
N GLU A 359 35.50 -22.65 -11.41
CA GLU A 359 35.23 -24.06 -11.05
C GLU A 359 34.09 -24.74 -11.84
N GLY A 360 33.79 -24.28 -13.07
CA GLY A 360 32.70 -24.80 -13.89
C GLY A 360 31.29 -24.36 -13.48
N ARG A 361 31.17 -23.41 -12.55
CA ARG A 361 29.90 -22.81 -12.09
C ARG A 361 29.58 -21.54 -12.84
N HIS A 362 28.33 -21.09 -12.72
CA HIS A 362 27.82 -19.90 -13.39
C HIS A 362 27.06 -18.98 -12.43
N THR A 363 26.81 -17.75 -12.85
CA THR A 363 25.90 -16.80 -12.20
C THR A 363 24.86 -16.31 -13.21
N PRO A 364 23.63 -15.97 -12.78
CA PRO A 364 22.66 -15.34 -13.66
C PRO A 364 23.17 -13.99 -14.16
N GLY A 365 23.23 -13.82 -15.48
CA GLY A 365 23.65 -12.60 -16.16
C GLY A 365 22.45 -11.73 -16.57
N LYS A 366 22.57 -11.10 -17.75
CA LYS A 366 21.49 -10.26 -18.32
C LYS A 366 20.52 -11.06 -19.17
N PHE A 367 19.33 -10.50 -19.42
CA PHE A 367 18.46 -10.98 -20.49
C PHE A 367 19.19 -11.05 -21.83
N VAL A 368 18.95 -12.12 -22.58
CA VAL A 368 19.37 -12.24 -23.98
C VAL A 368 18.42 -11.41 -24.83
N THR A 369 18.96 -10.60 -25.74
CA THR A 369 18.18 -9.67 -26.56
C THR A 369 18.27 -10.00 -28.04
N ALA A 370 17.36 -9.43 -28.83
CA ALA A 370 17.36 -9.53 -30.28
C ALA A 370 18.69 -9.02 -30.89
N ALA A 371 19.33 -8.04 -30.25
CA ALA A 371 20.62 -7.53 -30.69
C ALA A 371 21.75 -8.58 -30.54
N ASP A 372 21.74 -9.34 -29.43
CA ASP A 372 22.76 -10.36 -29.16
C ASP A 372 22.74 -11.49 -30.20
N LEU A 373 21.56 -11.85 -30.69
CA LEU A 373 21.36 -12.94 -31.64
C LEU A 373 21.23 -12.47 -33.09
N GLY A 374 21.40 -11.17 -33.36
CA GLY A 374 21.27 -10.60 -34.69
C GLY A 374 19.86 -10.74 -35.30
N LEU A 375 18.82 -10.89 -34.48
CA LEU A 375 17.45 -11.09 -34.97
C LEU A 375 16.92 -9.81 -35.65
N GLY A 376 16.36 -10.00 -36.85
CA GLY A 376 16.09 -8.94 -37.84
C GLY A 376 14.73 -8.24 -37.78
N ARG A 377 13.97 -8.38 -36.68
CA ARG A 377 12.61 -7.83 -36.57
C ARG A 377 12.54 -6.31 -36.67
N HIS A 378 13.57 -5.60 -36.20
CA HIS A 378 13.66 -4.15 -36.20
C HIS A 378 14.92 -3.66 -36.92
N ALA A 379 14.76 -2.63 -37.77
CA ALA A 379 15.86 -2.07 -38.54
C ALA A 379 16.86 -1.26 -37.70
N ASP A 380 16.42 -0.75 -36.53
CA ASP A 380 17.27 0.03 -35.63
C ASP A 380 18.00 -0.89 -34.62
N ALA A 381 19.32 -0.72 -34.53
CA ALA A 381 20.15 -1.46 -33.57
C ALA A 381 19.88 -1.02 -32.11
N GLY A 382 19.52 0.24 -31.88
CA GLY A 382 19.20 0.75 -30.54
C GLY A 382 17.95 0.09 -29.96
N ALA A 383 16.89 -0.03 -30.75
CA ALA A 383 15.66 -0.70 -30.34
C ALA A 383 15.88 -2.18 -30.00
N ARG A 384 16.67 -2.91 -30.80
CA ARG A 384 16.93 -4.36 -30.61
C ARG A 384 17.59 -4.72 -29.28
N ALA A 385 18.35 -3.80 -28.67
CA ALA A 385 18.95 -3.99 -27.35
C ALA A 385 17.92 -3.98 -26.19
N TRP A 386 16.68 -3.54 -26.45
CA TRP A 386 15.59 -3.47 -25.47
C TRP A 386 14.48 -4.50 -25.76
N MET A 387 14.84 -5.57 -26.46
CA MET A 387 13.94 -6.62 -26.93
C MET A 387 14.42 -7.98 -26.44
N PRO A 388 14.11 -8.37 -25.19
CA PRO A 388 14.46 -9.68 -24.69
C PRO A 388 13.76 -10.78 -25.51
N VAL A 389 14.34 -11.97 -25.55
CA VAL A 389 13.89 -13.09 -26.39
C VAL A 389 13.43 -14.28 -25.56
N LEU A 390 12.60 -15.13 -26.17
CA LEU A 390 12.13 -16.40 -25.60
C LEU A 390 12.15 -17.50 -26.68
N ILE A 391 11.93 -18.75 -26.27
CA ILE A 391 11.79 -19.89 -27.18
C ILE A 391 10.32 -20.19 -27.37
N ASP A 392 9.92 -20.45 -28.61
CA ASP A 392 8.61 -20.98 -28.94
C ASP A 392 8.59 -22.51 -28.76
N ALA A 393 7.66 -23.02 -27.97
CA ALA A 393 7.58 -24.43 -27.58
C ALA A 393 7.15 -25.35 -28.73
N ASP A 394 6.42 -24.84 -29.72
CA ASP A 394 5.93 -25.63 -30.85
C ASP A 394 6.99 -25.77 -31.94
N THR A 395 7.78 -24.72 -32.16
CA THR A 395 8.78 -24.65 -33.23
C THR A 395 10.22 -24.83 -32.77
N ASP A 396 10.50 -24.70 -31.47
CA ASP A 396 11.84 -24.64 -30.87
C ASP A 396 12.69 -23.44 -31.35
N ASP A 397 12.07 -22.47 -32.02
CA ASP A 397 12.74 -21.27 -32.53
C ASP A 397 12.86 -20.19 -31.45
N VAL A 398 13.94 -19.40 -31.53
CA VAL A 398 14.12 -18.20 -30.70
C VAL A 398 13.40 -17.02 -31.35
N VAL A 399 12.47 -16.42 -30.60
CA VAL A 399 11.60 -15.36 -31.10
C VAL A 399 11.64 -14.12 -30.21
N VAL A 400 11.29 -12.98 -30.82
CA VAL A 400 11.11 -11.71 -30.12
C VAL A 400 9.60 -11.47 -29.97
N PRO A 401 9.00 -11.61 -28.77
CA PRO A 401 7.58 -11.41 -28.57
C PRO A 401 7.19 -9.92 -28.67
N ASN A 402 5.91 -9.62 -28.89
CA ASN A 402 5.41 -8.24 -28.79
C ASN A 402 5.54 -7.68 -27.36
N GLY A 403 5.36 -6.37 -27.22
CA GLY A 403 5.26 -5.71 -25.90
C GLY A 403 6.58 -5.27 -25.27
N THR A 404 7.71 -5.53 -25.93
CA THR A 404 9.04 -5.14 -25.43
C THR A 404 9.21 -3.61 -25.38
N LEU A 405 10.14 -3.11 -24.56
CA LEU A 405 10.45 -1.66 -24.50
C LEU A 405 10.92 -1.11 -25.84
N GLY A 406 11.60 -1.93 -26.65
CA GLY A 406 11.97 -1.56 -28.00
C GLY A 406 10.76 -1.31 -28.92
N ASP A 407 9.64 -2.02 -28.72
CA ASP A 407 8.39 -1.79 -29.47
C ASP A 407 7.68 -0.50 -29.07
N ARG A 408 7.88 -0.02 -27.83
CA ARG A 408 7.22 1.19 -27.32
C ARG A 408 7.69 2.47 -28.03
N TRP A 409 8.97 2.55 -28.35
CA TRP A 409 9.60 3.79 -28.83
C TRP A 409 10.26 3.67 -30.20
N GLY A 410 10.56 2.45 -30.65
CA GLY A 410 11.15 2.21 -31.96
C GLY A 410 10.16 2.48 -33.09
N LYS A 411 10.61 3.11 -34.18
CA LYS A 411 9.75 3.35 -35.37
C LYS A 411 9.18 2.06 -35.97
N GLY A 412 9.90 0.95 -35.84
CA GLY A 412 9.43 -0.38 -36.23
C GLY A 412 8.47 -1.04 -35.24
N GLY A 413 8.12 -0.39 -34.11
CA GLY A 413 7.32 -0.96 -33.03
C GLY A 413 5.84 -0.55 -33.04
N GLU A 414 5.45 0.36 -33.94
CA GLU A 414 4.08 0.87 -34.01
C GLU A 414 3.05 -0.28 -34.16
N GLY A 415 2.04 -0.27 -33.29
CA GLY A 415 1.01 -1.32 -33.22
C GLY A 415 1.43 -2.62 -32.53
N ARG A 416 2.67 -2.74 -32.03
CA ARG A 416 3.23 -3.98 -31.42
C ARG A 416 3.59 -3.87 -29.95
N TRP A 417 3.43 -2.71 -29.32
CA TRP A 417 3.56 -2.58 -27.88
C TRP A 417 2.27 -3.06 -27.18
N ASN A 418 2.09 -4.38 -27.16
CA ASN A 418 0.96 -5.08 -26.56
C ASN A 418 1.39 -6.50 -26.16
N LEU A 419 0.57 -7.20 -25.37
CA LEU A 419 0.85 -8.56 -24.89
C LEU A 419 0.27 -9.67 -25.80
N ASP A 420 -0.04 -9.35 -27.06
CA ASP A 420 -0.51 -10.35 -28.02
C ASP A 420 0.68 -11.17 -28.54
N LEU A 421 0.72 -12.44 -28.15
CA LEU A 421 1.75 -13.40 -28.58
C LEU A 421 1.51 -13.92 -30.00
N GLY A 422 0.36 -13.63 -30.62
CA GLY A 422 0.00 -14.17 -31.92
C GLY A 422 -0.04 -15.70 -31.90
N GLY A 423 0.76 -16.33 -32.76
CA GLY A 423 0.90 -17.79 -32.81
C GLY A 423 1.98 -18.37 -31.88
N THR A 424 2.69 -17.53 -31.13
CA THR A 424 3.82 -17.99 -30.32
C THR A 424 3.35 -18.63 -29.02
N ASP A 425 3.84 -19.82 -28.73
CA ASP A 425 3.66 -20.50 -27.44
C ASP A 425 4.95 -20.49 -26.61
N PRO A 426 5.10 -19.63 -25.59
CA PRO A 426 6.37 -19.51 -24.87
C PRO A 426 6.77 -20.80 -24.13
N LEU A 427 8.00 -21.27 -24.35
CA LEU A 427 8.58 -22.37 -23.60
C LEU A 427 9.00 -21.89 -22.21
N LEU A 428 8.35 -22.39 -21.17
CA LEU A 428 8.64 -21.97 -19.79
C LEU A 428 9.95 -22.52 -19.25
N THR A 429 10.37 -23.71 -19.65
CA THR A 429 11.52 -24.38 -19.03
C THR A 429 12.35 -25.12 -20.05
N LEU A 430 13.67 -25.09 -19.88
CA LEU A 430 14.60 -25.90 -20.67
C LEU A 430 14.74 -27.33 -20.12
N HIS A 431 14.09 -27.67 -19.01
CA HIS A 431 14.14 -29.02 -18.45
C HIS A 431 13.49 -30.00 -19.44
N GLY A 432 14.24 -31.03 -19.84
CA GLY A 432 13.86 -31.93 -20.94
C GLY A 432 14.08 -31.38 -22.36
N HIS A 433 14.58 -30.15 -22.51
CA HIS A 433 14.79 -29.45 -23.79
C HIS A 433 16.22 -28.86 -23.89
N THR A 434 17.23 -29.60 -23.41
CA THR A 434 18.62 -29.09 -23.23
C THR A 434 19.47 -29.06 -24.50
N GLY A 435 18.92 -29.44 -25.66
CA GLY A 435 19.62 -29.37 -26.95
C GLY A 435 20.93 -30.17 -27.03
N GLY A 436 21.07 -31.24 -26.24
CA GLY A 436 22.24 -32.14 -26.26
C GLY A 436 23.31 -31.88 -25.19
N ARG A 437 23.17 -30.85 -24.34
CA ARG A 437 23.96 -30.73 -23.10
C ARG A 437 23.39 -31.67 -22.03
N SER A 438 24.23 -32.21 -21.14
CA SER A 438 23.82 -33.29 -20.21
C SER A 438 22.51 -32.97 -19.50
N ASP A 439 21.63 -33.97 -19.37
CA ASP A 439 20.33 -33.86 -18.66
C ASP A 439 20.45 -33.31 -17.23
N ASN A 440 21.67 -33.28 -16.67
CA ASN A 440 21.96 -32.80 -15.33
C ASN A 440 22.03 -31.26 -15.18
N GLY A 441 21.90 -30.50 -16.27
CA GLY A 441 21.95 -29.04 -16.25
C GLY A 441 23.34 -28.47 -15.90
N VAL A 442 23.38 -27.20 -15.50
CA VAL A 442 24.59 -26.49 -15.03
C VAL A 442 24.37 -25.92 -13.64
N GLU A 443 25.44 -25.86 -12.84
CA GLU A 443 25.39 -25.25 -11.51
C GLU A 443 25.44 -23.72 -11.59
N VAL A 444 24.47 -23.07 -10.95
CA VAL A 444 24.43 -21.63 -10.71
C VAL A 444 24.65 -21.32 -9.23
N VAL A 445 25.42 -20.27 -8.97
CA VAL A 445 25.67 -19.71 -7.64
C VAL A 445 24.71 -18.56 -7.40
N LEU A 446 23.91 -18.66 -6.35
CA LEU A 446 22.90 -17.66 -5.98
C LEU A 446 23.23 -17.08 -4.60
N PRO A 447 22.96 -15.79 -4.35
CA PRO A 447 23.25 -15.17 -3.06
C PRO A 447 22.30 -15.68 -1.97
N ARG A 448 22.83 -15.84 -0.76
CA ARG A 448 22.09 -16.23 0.45
C ARG A 448 22.37 -15.21 1.56
N PHE A 449 21.32 -14.65 2.17
CA PHE A 449 21.44 -13.49 3.08
C PHE A 449 21.03 -13.75 4.52
N ASP A 450 20.45 -14.90 4.84
CA ASP A 450 20.23 -15.34 6.22
C ASP A 450 21.53 -15.72 6.95
N GLU A 451 22.62 -15.89 6.19
CA GLU A 451 23.99 -16.08 6.70
C GLU A 451 24.96 -15.11 5.98
N PRO A 452 25.79 -14.34 6.72
CA PRO A 452 26.70 -13.38 6.10
C PRO A 452 27.69 -14.00 5.11
N GLY A 453 27.69 -13.50 3.87
CA GLY A 453 28.61 -13.95 2.82
C GLY A 453 28.31 -15.34 2.26
N ALA A 454 27.14 -15.92 2.58
CA ALA A 454 26.77 -17.23 2.11
C ALA A 454 26.27 -17.21 0.65
N THR A 455 26.41 -18.35 -0.01
CA THR A 455 25.86 -18.62 -1.33
C THR A 455 25.19 -19.98 -1.34
N VAL A 456 24.27 -20.18 -2.27
CA VAL A 456 23.66 -21.49 -2.54
C VAL A 456 23.95 -21.90 -3.97
N VAL A 457 24.29 -23.18 -4.16
CA VAL A 457 24.57 -23.76 -5.49
C VAL A 457 23.39 -24.64 -5.89
N ARG A 458 22.78 -24.33 -7.03
CA ARG A 458 21.61 -25.02 -7.58
C ARG A 458 21.83 -25.36 -9.06
N GLY A 459 21.28 -26.47 -9.51
CA GLY A 459 21.28 -26.82 -10.94
C GLY A 459 20.15 -26.12 -11.69
N VAL A 460 20.42 -25.61 -12.89
CA VAL A 460 19.41 -25.17 -13.85
C VAL A 460 19.62 -25.87 -15.19
N PRO A 461 18.55 -26.23 -15.91
CA PRO A 461 18.69 -26.67 -17.29
C PRO A 461 19.18 -25.49 -18.13
N ALA A 462 20.11 -25.75 -19.04
CA ALA A 462 20.70 -24.72 -19.87
C ALA A 462 20.96 -25.23 -21.29
N ARG A 463 20.94 -24.31 -22.24
CA ARG A 463 21.15 -24.58 -23.67
C ARG A 463 22.10 -23.53 -24.25
N GLU A 464 22.87 -23.91 -25.25
CA GLU A 464 23.66 -22.95 -26.04
C GLU A 464 22.80 -22.34 -27.14
N ILE A 465 22.77 -21.01 -27.20
CA ILE A 465 22.08 -20.24 -28.23
C ILE A 465 23.03 -19.15 -28.71
N GLY A 466 23.43 -19.23 -29.98
CA GLY A 466 24.53 -18.42 -30.50
C GLY A 466 25.85 -18.80 -29.81
N ASP A 467 26.52 -17.81 -29.24
CA ASP A 467 27.76 -17.95 -28.47
C ASP A 467 27.53 -17.91 -26.94
N ARG A 468 26.27 -18.05 -26.49
CA ARG A 468 25.87 -17.89 -25.09
C ARG A 468 25.27 -19.15 -24.51
N LEU A 469 25.61 -19.41 -23.25
CA LEU A 469 24.86 -20.36 -22.43
C LEU A 469 23.67 -19.63 -21.80
N VAL A 470 22.46 -20.20 -21.94
CA VAL A 470 21.23 -19.55 -21.49
C VAL A 470 20.35 -20.49 -20.68
N THR A 471 19.50 -19.90 -19.84
CA THR A 471 18.38 -20.56 -19.16
C THR A 471 17.15 -19.63 -19.16
N THR A 472 16.00 -20.09 -18.67
CA THR A 472 14.81 -19.23 -18.53
C THR A 472 14.79 -18.54 -17.16
N VAL A 473 14.09 -17.41 -17.05
CA VAL A 473 13.80 -16.79 -15.75
C VAL A 473 13.04 -17.76 -14.84
N TYR A 474 12.11 -18.55 -15.39
CA TYR A 474 11.39 -19.58 -14.66
C TYR A 474 12.32 -20.63 -14.02
N ASP A 475 13.31 -21.11 -14.77
CA ASP A 475 14.29 -22.09 -14.27
C ASP A 475 15.14 -21.52 -13.12
N LEU A 476 15.52 -20.25 -13.23
CA LEU A 476 16.22 -19.51 -12.17
C LEU A 476 15.33 -19.27 -10.95
N LEU A 477 14.05 -18.96 -11.15
CA LEU A 477 13.07 -18.80 -10.07
C LEU A 477 12.93 -20.10 -9.28
N LEU A 478 12.76 -21.24 -9.96
CA LEU A 478 12.67 -22.54 -9.30
C LEU A 478 13.94 -22.88 -8.52
N ALA A 479 15.12 -22.55 -9.06
CA ALA A 479 16.39 -22.71 -8.35
C ALA A 479 16.46 -21.82 -7.09
N GLN A 480 16.11 -20.54 -7.20
CA GLN A 480 16.08 -19.59 -6.09
C GLN A 480 15.14 -20.05 -4.96
N TYR A 481 13.96 -20.55 -5.31
CA TYR A 481 12.99 -21.10 -4.37
C TYR A 481 13.29 -22.55 -3.93
N ALA A 482 14.44 -23.11 -4.30
CA ALA A 482 14.86 -24.46 -3.94
C ALA A 482 13.89 -25.58 -4.37
N VAL A 483 13.22 -25.41 -5.51
CA VAL A 483 12.28 -26.40 -6.06
C VAL A 483 13.05 -27.45 -6.87
N ALA A 484 13.28 -28.60 -6.25
CA ALA A 484 14.04 -29.70 -6.86
C ALA A 484 13.33 -30.30 -8.08
N ARG A 485 14.10 -30.61 -9.11
CA ARG A 485 13.64 -31.33 -10.30
C ARG A 485 14.58 -32.50 -10.63
N PRO A 486 14.06 -33.64 -11.12
CA PRO A 486 14.88 -34.82 -11.39
C PRO A 486 16.06 -34.53 -12.32
N GLY A 487 17.21 -35.12 -12.01
CA GLY A 487 18.43 -35.03 -12.83
C GLY A 487 19.30 -33.80 -12.56
N LEU A 488 18.75 -32.69 -12.09
CA LEU A 488 19.53 -31.44 -11.92
C LEU A 488 20.57 -31.55 -10.80
N ALA A 489 21.79 -31.12 -11.10
CA ALA A 489 22.90 -31.03 -10.15
C ALA A 489 22.67 -29.97 -9.05
N GLY A 490 23.64 -29.82 -8.13
CA GLY A 490 23.59 -28.87 -7.03
C GLY A 490 22.95 -29.43 -5.75
N HIS A 491 22.83 -28.56 -4.74
CA HIS A 491 22.24 -28.91 -3.45
C HIS A 491 20.72 -28.69 -3.52
N TRP A 492 19.92 -29.56 -2.91
CA TRP A 492 18.46 -29.43 -2.92
C TRP A 492 17.89 -29.87 -1.58
N PRO A 493 16.74 -29.31 -1.15
CA PRO A 493 16.08 -29.74 0.08
C PRO A 493 15.59 -31.18 -0.01
N THR A 494 15.72 -31.91 1.09
CA THR A 494 15.19 -33.29 1.21
C THR A 494 13.67 -33.32 1.33
N GLY A 495 13.07 -32.21 1.76
CA GLY A 495 11.63 -32.05 1.96
C GLY A 495 11.27 -30.69 2.55
N TYR A 496 10.00 -30.51 2.91
CA TYR A 496 9.54 -29.29 3.58
C TYR A 496 10.04 -29.17 5.02
N ASP A 497 10.45 -30.28 5.62
CA ASP A 497 11.03 -30.43 6.95
C ASP A 497 12.54 -30.12 6.99
N ASP A 498 13.18 -29.90 5.84
CA ASP A 498 14.60 -29.56 5.73
C ASP A 498 14.85 -28.10 6.13
N ALA A 499 15.20 -27.88 7.39
CA ALA A 499 15.41 -26.53 7.92
C ALA A 499 16.79 -25.91 7.60
N GLU A 500 17.68 -26.65 6.92
CA GLU A 500 19.01 -26.16 6.52
C GLU A 500 18.99 -25.50 5.14
N GLN A 501 17.94 -25.73 4.35
CA GLN A 501 17.81 -25.17 3.01
C GLN A 501 16.90 -23.92 3.01
N PRO A 502 17.38 -22.78 2.48
CA PRO A 502 16.55 -21.60 2.33
C PRO A 502 15.26 -21.86 1.55
N CYS A 503 14.23 -21.10 1.89
CA CYS A 503 12.88 -21.17 1.31
C CYS A 503 12.06 -22.42 1.67
N THR A 504 12.54 -23.35 2.51
CA THR A 504 11.65 -24.43 2.99
C THR A 504 10.74 -23.94 4.12
N PRO A 505 9.58 -24.59 4.33
CA PRO A 505 8.72 -24.32 5.48
C PRO A 505 9.42 -24.46 6.84
N ALA A 506 10.29 -25.45 7.03
CA ALA A 506 11.03 -25.63 8.28
C ALA A 506 12.16 -24.60 8.46
N TRP A 507 12.77 -24.12 7.37
CA TRP A 507 13.74 -23.03 7.42
C TRP A 507 13.08 -21.72 7.86
N GLN A 508 11.94 -21.35 7.27
CA GLN A 508 11.29 -20.10 7.65
C GLN A 508 10.79 -20.14 9.09
N GLU A 509 10.37 -21.30 9.62
CA GLU A 509 9.90 -21.40 11.01
C GLU A 509 10.98 -20.97 12.02
N ARG A 510 12.25 -21.29 11.74
CA ARG A 510 13.39 -20.85 12.56
C ARG A 510 13.62 -19.34 12.53
N ILE A 511 13.21 -18.67 11.46
CA ILE A 511 13.41 -17.23 11.25
C ILE A 511 12.22 -16.43 11.73
N THR A 512 11.01 -16.89 11.43
CA THR A 512 9.78 -16.11 11.59
C THR A 512 8.99 -16.46 12.84
N SER A 513 9.19 -17.64 13.44
CA SER A 513 8.32 -18.27 14.45
C SER A 513 6.95 -18.76 13.96
N VAL A 514 6.62 -18.62 12.67
CA VAL A 514 5.39 -19.19 12.10
C VAL A 514 5.59 -20.70 11.90
N PRO A 515 4.72 -21.56 12.45
CA PRO A 515 4.82 -23.00 12.25
C PRO A 515 4.85 -23.39 10.76
N ALA A 516 5.74 -24.31 10.39
CA ALA A 516 5.91 -24.77 9.02
C ALA A 516 4.62 -25.34 8.43
N ASP A 517 3.83 -26.06 9.22
CA ASP A 517 2.54 -26.62 8.80
C ASP A 517 1.50 -25.52 8.53
N ALA A 518 1.52 -24.43 9.28
CA ALA A 518 0.68 -23.25 9.04
C ALA A 518 1.07 -22.54 7.75
N ALA A 519 2.37 -22.33 7.49
CA ALA A 519 2.85 -21.76 6.23
C ALA A 519 2.45 -22.62 5.01
N VAL A 520 2.61 -23.95 5.12
CA VAL A 520 2.19 -24.90 4.08
C VAL A 520 0.68 -24.87 3.86
N ARG A 521 -0.12 -24.83 4.93
CA ARG A 521 -1.58 -24.74 4.86
C ARG A 521 -2.02 -23.45 4.17
N ALA A 522 -1.50 -22.31 4.60
CA ALA A 522 -1.82 -21.01 4.02
C ALA A 522 -1.48 -20.95 2.52
N ALA A 523 -0.30 -21.43 2.12
CA ALA A 523 0.10 -21.50 0.72
C ALA A 523 -0.82 -22.39 -0.12
N ARG A 524 -1.16 -23.60 0.38
CA ARG A 524 -2.03 -24.54 -0.33
C ARG A 524 -3.45 -24.02 -0.48
N GLU A 525 -4.02 -23.43 0.56
CA GLU A 525 -5.38 -22.89 0.53
C GLU A 525 -5.47 -21.69 -0.40
N PHE A 526 -4.49 -20.78 -0.36
CA PHE A 526 -4.41 -19.65 -1.27
C PHE A 526 -4.32 -20.12 -2.73
N ALA A 527 -3.44 -21.07 -3.03
CA ALA A 527 -3.26 -21.62 -4.37
C ALA A 527 -4.47 -22.39 -4.87
N ARG A 528 -5.06 -23.27 -4.05
CA ARG A 528 -6.29 -24.01 -4.44
C ARG A 528 -7.45 -23.07 -4.72
N THR A 529 -7.60 -22.03 -3.90
CA THR A 529 -8.65 -21.03 -4.14
C THR A 529 -8.39 -20.27 -5.43
N ALA A 530 -7.15 -19.87 -5.71
CA ALA A 530 -6.78 -19.20 -6.95
C ALA A 530 -7.01 -20.10 -8.18
N GLU A 531 -6.71 -21.40 -8.08
CA GLU A 531 -6.98 -22.38 -9.14
C GLU A 531 -8.48 -22.50 -9.43
N GLN A 532 -9.30 -22.71 -8.39
CA GLN A 532 -10.75 -22.91 -8.53
C GLN A 532 -11.49 -21.66 -9.01
N THR A 533 -10.98 -20.49 -8.65
CA THR A 533 -11.65 -19.21 -8.92
C THR A 533 -11.02 -18.43 -10.07
N ARG A 534 -9.96 -18.96 -10.68
CA ARG A 534 -9.14 -18.26 -11.69
C ARG A 534 -8.60 -16.92 -11.17
N GLY A 535 -7.96 -16.96 -10.00
CA GLY A 535 -7.19 -15.85 -9.46
C GLY A 535 -7.92 -14.91 -8.49
N ARG A 536 -9.10 -15.27 -7.95
CA ARG A 536 -9.81 -14.44 -6.95
C ARG A 536 -9.21 -14.58 -5.54
N CYS A 537 -7.89 -14.43 -5.44
CA CYS A 537 -7.16 -14.35 -4.18
C CYS A 537 -6.44 -13.00 -4.15
N MET A 538 -6.51 -12.28 -3.03
CA MET A 538 -5.94 -10.93 -2.92
C MET A 538 -5.13 -10.80 -1.64
N ILE A 539 -4.01 -10.08 -1.74
CA ILE A 539 -3.17 -9.71 -0.60
C ILE A 539 -3.26 -8.19 -0.43
N VAL A 540 -3.75 -7.73 0.71
CA VAL A 540 -3.76 -6.33 1.09
C VAL A 540 -2.50 -6.06 1.90
N MET A 541 -1.51 -5.46 1.26
CA MET A 541 -0.26 -5.05 1.91
C MET A 541 -0.35 -3.62 2.45
N GLY A 542 0.51 -3.30 3.42
CA GLY A 542 0.53 -1.98 4.04
C GLY A 542 1.92 -1.58 4.55
N ALA A 543 1.96 -0.52 5.34
CA ALA A 543 3.20 0.00 5.93
C ALA A 543 3.92 -1.03 6.83
N GLY A 544 3.20 -1.99 7.41
CA GLY A 544 3.80 -3.06 8.23
C GLY A 544 4.81 -3.92 7.47
N THR A 545 4.70 -3.99 6.13
CA THR A 545 5.68 -4.63 5.24
C THR A 545 6.47 -3.60 4.42
N ASN A 546 5.92 -2.42 4.10
CA ASN A 546 6.58 -1.44 3.22
C ASN A 546 7.62 -0.55 3.90
N HIS A 547 7.50 -0.32 5.21
CA HIS A 547 8.38 0.61 5.96
C HIS A 547 9.65 -0.07 6.50
N TRP A 548 10.03 -1.21 5.92
CA TRP A 548 11.29 -1.89 6.19
C TRP A 548 12.35 -1.51 5.16
N PHE A 549 13.62 -1.56 5.55
CA PHE A 549 14.73 -1.26 4.64
C PHE A 549 14.76 -2.17 3.41
N HIS A 550 14.37 -3.44 3.58
CA HIS A 550 14.28 -4.45 2.51
C HIS A 550 12.83 -4.70 2.06
N SER A 551 11.96 -3.68 2.12
CA SER A 551 10.55 -3.81 1.75
C SER A 551 10.34 -4.26 0.30
N ASP A 552 11.25 -3.90 -0.60
CA ASP A 552 11.26 -4.37 -1.99
C ASP A 552 11.28 -5.90 -2.08
N THR A 553 12.10 -6.56 -1.24
CA THR A 553 12.18 -8.02 -1.20
C THR A 553 11.01 -8.69 -0.48
N ILE A 554 10.29 -7.96 0.37
CA ILE A 554 9.07 -8.47 1.03
C ILE A 554 7.85 -8.37 0.08
N TYR A 555 7.79 -7.31 -0.73
CA TYR A 555 6.69 -7.06 -1.66
C TYR A 555 6.77 -7.91 -2.95
N ARG A 556 7.99 -8.26 -3.38
CA ARG A 556 8.24 -9.18 -4.50
C ARG A 556 8.01 -10.62 -4.08
#